data_AF-A0A955J8W9-F1
#
_entry.id   AF-A0A955J8W9-F1
#
_cell.length_a   1.000
_cell.length_b   1.000
_cell.length_c   1.000
_cell.angle_alpha   90.00
_cell.angle_beta   90.00
_cell.angle_gamma   90.00
#
_symmetry.space_group_name_H-M   'P 1'
#
loop_
_entity.id
_entity.type
_entity.pdbx_description
1 polymer ?
#
loop_
_entity_poly.entity_id
_entity_poly.type
_entity_poly.pdbx_seq_one_letter_code
_entity_poly.pdbx_strand_id
1 'polypeptide(L)'
;MDPLTVDPRRPAPPSRQLVEGLLDRIASGVLGPGERLPSVRALAADVLVNPNTVGKAYRDLEALGVAAGRTGSGVYVTDDARERARELRGGETRDDLVRAWGAARAAGHRENDLLTLLGVEPAVASEGNER
;
A
#
# COMPACT_ATOMS: atom_id res chain seq x y z
N MET A 1 10.34 -6.59 -0.13
CA MET A 1 9.60 -5.32 -0.19
C MET A 1 10.47 -4.33 -0.91
N ASP A 2 9.94 -3.72 -1.96
CA ASP A 2 10.68 -2.78 -2.81
C ASP A 2 11.00 -1.47 -2.07
N PRO A 3 12.07 -0.77 -2.47
CA PRO A 3 12.39 0.55 -1.92
C PRO A 3 11.21 1.52 -2.13
N LEU A 4 11.01 2.44 -1.18
CA LEU A 4 10.02 3.49 -1.33
C LEU A 4 10.50 4.43 -2.44
N THR A 5 9.73 4.56 -3.50
CA THR A 5 10.06 5.38 -4.67
C THR A 5 8.85 6.18 -5.12
N VAL A 6 9.10 7.34 -5.74
CA VAL A 6 8.05 8.15 -6.38
C VAL A 6 8.25 8.09 -7.90
N ASP A 7 7.20 7.71 -8.63
CA ASP A 7 7.23 7.67 -10.09
C ASP A 7 6.68 8.99 -10.66
N PRO A 8 7.49 9.80 -11.36
CA PRO A 8 7.05 11.07 -11.94
C PRO A 8 6.04 10.89 -13.08
N ARG A 9 5.90 9.68 -13.62
CA ARG A 9 4.95 9.35 -14.70
C ARG A 9 3.57 8.98 -14.18
N ARG A 10 3.44 8.67 -12.88
CA ARG A 10 2.11 8.41 -12.29
C ARG A 10 1.32 9.72 -12.22
N PRO A 11 0.03 9.72 -12.59
CA PRO A 11 -0.82 10.90 -12.46
C PRO A 11 -0.99 11.41 -11.02
N ALA A 12 -0.82 10.53 -10.03
CA ALA A 12 -0.92 10.89 -8.62
C ALA A 12 0.23 11.82 -8.20
N PRO A 13 -0.04 12.88 -7.42
CA PRO A 13 1.00 13.80 -6.99
C PRO A 13 2.02 13.09 -6.07
N PRO A 14 3.31 13.49 -6.08
CA PRO A 14 4.36 12.89 -5.27
C PRO A 14 4.02 12.71 -3.78
N SER A 15 3.35 13.69 -3.16
CA SER A 15 2.96 13.57 -1.75
C SER A 15 1.98 12.43 -1.52
N ARG A 16 1.05 12.21 -2.46
CA ARG A 16 0.09 11.11 -2.38
C ARG A 16 0.79 9.76 -2.56
N GLN A 17 1.70 9.65 -3.53
CA GLN A 17 2.48 8.42 -3.72
C GLN A 17 3.30 8.06 -2.47
N LEU A 18 3.86 9.06 -1.78
CA LEU A 18 4.56 8.85 -0.50
C LEU A 18 3.62 8.35 0.60
N VAL A 19 2.42 8.92 0.72
CA VAL A 19 1.40 8.45 1.67
C VAL A 19 1.04 7.00 1.38
N GLU A 20 0.72 6.67 0.13
CA GLU A 20 0.36 5.31 -0.32
C GLU A 20 1.47 4.31 0.03
N GLY A 21 2.73 4.61 -0.32
CA GLY A 21 3.85 3.72 -0.05
C GLY A 21 4.20 3.57 1.44
N LEU A 22 4.02 4.61 2.25
CA LEU A 22 4.20 4.53 3.71
C LEU A 22 3.06 3.73 4.36
N LEU A 23 1.82 3.90 3.89
CA LEU A 23 0.69 3.07 4.33
C LEU A 23 0.91 1.59 4.00
N ASP A 24 1.43 1.26 2.81
CA ASP A 24 1.72 -0.13 2.43
C ASP A 24 2.77 -0.77 3.35
N ARG A 25 3.79 0.00 3.73
CA ARG A 25 4.82 -0.43 4.69
C ARG A 25 4.27 -0.61 6.11
N ILE A 26 3.36 0.25 6.54
CA ILE A 26 2.66 0.11 7.83
C ILE A 26 1.71 -1.11 7.81
N ALA A 27 0.90 -1.27 6.76
CA ALA A 27 -0.06 -2.36 6.61
C ALA A 27 0.59 -3.75 6.57
N SER A 28 1.74 -3.85 5.87
CA SER A 28 2.57 -5.06 5.82
C SER A 28 3.31 -5.32 7.14
N GLY A 29 3.51 -4.30 7.98
CA GLY A 29 4.23 -4.39 9.25
C GLY A 29 5.74 -4.16 9.11
N VAL A 30 6.21 -3.67 7.96
CA VAL A 30 7.60 -3.21 7.79
C VAL A 30 7.88 -1.99 8.66
N LEU A 31 6.89 -1.10 8.80
CA LEU A 31 6.90 -0.02 9.78
C LEU A 31 5.95 -0.39 10.92
N GLY A 32 6.49 -0.59 12.12
CA GLY A 32 5.75 -1.06 13.29
C GLY A 32 5.22 0.07 14.19
N PRO A 33 4.23 -0.23 15.06
CA PRO A 33 3.83 0.67 16.15
C PRO A 33 5.01 1.26 16.93
N GLY A 34 4.98 2.56 17.19
CA GLY A 34 6.02 3.26 17.93
C GLY A 34 7.34 3.46 17.16
N GLU A 35 7.45 2.95 15.93
CA GLU A 35 8.61 3.18 15.09
C GLU A 35 8.67 4.63 14.62
N ARG A 36 9.89 5.18 14.57
CA ARG A 36 10.13 6.54 14.12
C ARG A 36 10.23 6.58 12.60
N LEU A 37 9.41 7.40 11.95
CA LEU A 37 9.57 7.69 10.53
C LEU A 37 10.89 8.45 10.27
N PRO A 38 11.52 8.29 9.10
CA PRO A 38 12.70 9.06 8.74
C PRO A 38 12.44 10.56 8.85
N SER A 39 13.47 11.36 9.10
CA SER A 39 13.29 12.82 9.06
C SER A 39 12.83 13.27 7.66
N VAL A 40 12.10 14.38 7.58
CA VAL A 40 11.65 14.96 6.30
C VAL A 40 12.80 15.12 5.32
N ARG A 41 13.97 15.58 5.79
CA ARG A 41 15.17 15.77 4.96
C ARG A 41 15.79 14.46 4.53
N ALA A 42 15.84 13.46 5.41
CA ALA A 42 16.38 12.14 5.08
C ALA A 42 15.54 11.46 4.02
N LEU A 43 14.22 11.37 4.23
CA LEU A 43 13.33 10.75 3.25
C LEU A 43 13.32 11.50 1.91
N ALA A 44 13.36 12.83 1.95
CA ALA A 44 13.46 13.66 0.75
C ALA A 44 14.71 13.35 -0.08
N ALA A 45 15.86 13.14 0.59
CA ALA A 45 17.10 12.76 -0.08
C ALA A 45 17.03 11.34 -0.64
N ASP A 46 16.47 10.39 0.13
CA ASP A 46 16.39 8.98 -0.26
C ASP A 46 15.48 8.77 -1.49
N VAL A 47 14.36 9.50 -1.56
CA VAL A 47 13.37 9.35 -2.65
C VAL A 47 13.49 10.44 -3.72
N LEU A 48 14.48 11.34 -3.60
CA LEU A 48 14.73 12.47 -4.50
C LEU A 48 13.50 13.37 -4.71
N VAL A 49 12.80 13.70 -3.63
CA VAL A 49 11.58 14.53 -3.64
C VAL A 49 11.77 15.79 -2.80
N ASN A 50 11.06 16.87 -3.16
CA ASN A 50 11.09 18.12 -2.40
C ASN A 50 10.72 17.90 -0.91
N PRO A 51 11.51 18.41 0.07
CA PRO A 51 11.21 18.29 1.50
C PRO A 51 9.81 18.77 1.89
N ASN A 52 9.27 19.80 1.23
CA ASN A 52 7.91 20.28 1.49
C ASN A 52 6.85 19.25 1.11
N THR A 53 7.09 18.47 0.06
CA THR A 53 6.22 17.38 -0.38
C THR A 53 6.21 16.23 0.63
N VAL A 54 7.39 15.87 1.15
CA VAL A 54 7.49 14.88 2.24
C VAL A 54 6.79 15.39 3.50
N GLY A 55 7.02 16.66 3.87
CA GLY A 55 6.33 17.28 5.01
C GLY A 55 4.81 17.30 4.83
N LYS A 56 4.31 17.49 3.60
CA LYS A 56 2.89 17.33 3.29
C LYS A 56 2.42 15.88 3.50
N ALA A 57 3.16 14.90 2.99
CA ALA A 57 2.83 13.49 3.17
C ALA A 57 2.75 13.10 4.65
N TYR A 58 3.67 13.59 5.50
CA TYR A 58 3.63 13.32 6.94
C TYR A 58 2.42 13.95 7.61
N ARG A 59 2.07 15.20 7.27
CA ARG A 59 0.82 15.82 7.76
C ARG A 59 -0.43 15.03 7.33
N ASP A 60 -0.43 14.52 6.11
CA ASP A 60 -1.54 13.70 5.61
C ASP A 60 -1.62 12.36 6.40
N LEU A 61 -0.48 11.71 6.70
CA LEU A 61 -0.44 10.52 7.56
C LEU A 61 -0.88 10.79 9.00
N GLU A 62 -0.52 11.96 9.54
CA GLU A 62 -0.99 12.40 10.85
C GLU A 62 -2.51 12.64 10.86
N ALA A 63 -3.05 13.28 9.82
CA ALA A 63 -4.49 13.48 9.66
C ALA A 63 -5.26 12.15 9.51
N LEU A 64 -4.62 11.14 8.92
CA LEU A 64 -5.14 9.78 8.83
C LEU A 64 -4.98 8.99 10.14
N GLY A 65 -4.32 9.54 11.17
CA GLY A 65 -4.15 8.89 12.47
C GLY A 65 -3.23 7.67 12.47
N VAL A 66 -2.46 7.44 11.40
CA VAL A 66 -1.48 6.33 11.30
C VAL A 66 -0.08 6.74 11.76
N ALA A 67 0.14 8.05 11.89
CA ALA A 67 1.35 8.63 12.42
C ALA A 67 1.02 9.78 13.39
N ALA A 68 1.96 10.11 14.27
CA ALA A 68 1.82 11.23 15.19
C ALA A 68 3.16 11.95 15.35
N GLY A 69 3.14 13.27 15.20
CA GLY A 69 4.25 14.14 15.53
C GLY A 69 4.46 14.22 17.05
N ARG A 70 5.71 14.07 17.49
CA ARG A 70 6.16 14.35 18.86
C ARG A 70 7.10 15.54 18.81
N THR A 71 6.73 16.63 19.50
CA THR A 71 7.52 17.87 19.53
C THR A 71 8.98 17.60 19.86
N GLY A 72 9.90 18.07 19.00
CA GLY A 72 11.35 17.87 19.15
C GLY A 72 11.86 16.45 18.90
N SER A 73 10.98 15.46 18.73
CA SER A 73 11.35 14.03 18.65
C SER A 73 11.10 13.41 17.27
N GLY A 74 10.28 14.03 16.43
CA GLY A 74 9.99 13.55 15.07
C GLY A 74 8.60 12.91 14.96
N VAL A 75 8.36 12.16 13.90
CA VAL A 75 7.06 11.53 13.60
C VAL A 75 7.15 10.04 13.85
N TYR A 76 6.13 9.47 14.49
CA TYR A 76 6.09 8.07 14.92
C TYR A 76 4.82 7.39 14.45
N VAL A 77 4.90 6.10 14.14
CA VAL A 77 3.74 5.26 13.81
C VAL A 77 2.88 5.06 15.07
N THR A 78 1.56 5.21 14.95
CA THR A 78 0.61 5.04 16.06
C THR A 78 0.34 3.56 16.35
N ASP A 79 -0.21 3.25 17.52
CA ASP A 79 -0.42 1.86 17.94
C ASP A 79 -1.40 1.11 17.03
N ASP A 80 -2.50 1.76 16.63
CA ASP A 80 -3.52 1.20 15.73
C ASP A 80 -3.22 1.40 14.23
N ALA A 81 -2.02 1.90 13.89
CA ALA A 81 -1.69 2.32 12.52
C ALA A 81 -1.81 1.18 11.51
N ARG A 82 -1.48 -0.05 11.90
CA ARG A 82 -1.48 -1.21 10.99
C ARG A 82 -2.88 -1.57 10.50
N GLU A 83 -3.84 -1.64 11.41
CA GLU A 83 -5.23 -1.96 11.07
C GLU A 83 -5.83 -0.84 10.22
N ARG A 84 -5.65 0.41 10.66
CA ARG A 84 -6.11 1.58 9.91
C ARG A 84 -5.49 1.68 8.52
N ALA A 85 -4.20 1.40 8.38
CA ALA A 85 -3.55 1.36 7.07
C ALA A 85 -4.14 0.27 6.17
N ARG A 86 -4.45 -0.93 6.71
CA ARG A 86 -5.11 -1.99 5.94
C ARG A 86 -6.49 -1.59 5.46
N GLU A 87 -7.27 -0.91 6.30
CA GLU A 87 -8.60 -0.38 5.90
C GLU A 87 -8.47 0.66 4.79
N LEU A 88 -7.58 1.65 4.96
CA LEU A 88 -7.35 2.72 3.98
C LEU A 88 -6.87 2.18 2.62
N ARG A 89 -6.05 1.13 2.63
CA ARG A 89 -5.52 0.49 1.41
C ARG A 89 -6.46 -0.56 0.83
N GLY A 90 -7.33 -1.15 1.64
CA GLY A 90 -8.23 -2.23 1.23
C GLY A 90 -9.23 -1.80 0.15
N GLY A 91 -9.74 -0.57 0.21
CA GLY A 91 -10.66 -0.03 -0.80
C GLY A 91 -10.03 0.05 -2.19
N GLU A 92 -8.87 0.70 -2.31
CA GLU A 92 -8.14 0.81 -3.58
C GLU A 92 -7.70 -0.58 -4.09
N THR A 93 -7.18 -1.43 -3.20
CA THR A 93 -6.80 -2.81 -3.53
C THR A 93 -7.97 -3.60 -4.11
N ARG A 94 -9.16 -3.48 -3.50
CA ARG A 94 -10.38 -4.15 -3.97
C ARG A 94 -10.77 -3.65 -5.35
N ASP A 95 -10.77 -2.35 -5.58
CA ASP A 95 -11.17 -1.76 -6.85
C ASP A 95 -10.21 -2.15 -7.98
N ASP A 96 -8.91 -2.19 -7.70
CA ASP A 96 -7.90 -2.67 -8.64
C ASP A 96 -8.07 -4.15 -8.98
N LEU A 97 -8.32 -5.00 -7.97
CA LEU A 97 -8.61 -6.42 -8.19
C LEU A 97 -9.87 -6.63 -9.02
N VAL A 98 -10.96 -5.89 -8.72
CA VAL A 98 -12.22 -5.95 -9.48
C VAL A 98 -11.99 -5.54 -10.93
N ARG A 99 -11.21 -4.47 -11.17
CA ARG A 99 -10.88 -4.01 -12.51
C ARG A 99 -10.05 -5.04 -13.28
N ALA A 100 -8.99 -5.56 -12.66
CA ALA A 100 -8.13 -6.57 -13.27
C ALA A 100 -8.91 -7.85 -13.60
N TRP A 101 -9.77 -8.29 -12.67
CA TRP A 101 -10.65 -9.43 -12.87
C TRP A 101 -11.61 -9.23 -14.04
N GLY A 102 -12.28 -8.07 -14.11
CA GLY A 102 -13.18 -7.75 -15.22
C GLY A 102 -12.46 -7.74 -16.57
N ALA A 103 -11.27 -7.14 -16.64
CA ALA A 103 -10.46 -7.12 -17.86
C ALA A 103 -10.03 -8.53 -18.29
N ALA A 104 -9.61 -9.37 -17.35
CA ALA A 104 -9.25 -10.75 -17.63
C ALA A 104 -10.42 -11.58 -18.17
N ARG A 105 -11.61 -11.44 -17.57
CA ARG A 105 -12.84 -12.09 -18.03
C ARG A 105 -13.21 -11.64 -19.45
N ALA A 106 -13.09 -10.34 -19.75
CA ALA A 106 -13.34 -9.81 -21.08
C ALA A 106 -12.34 -10.32 -22.13
N ALA A 107 -11.11 -10.63 -21.73
CA ALA A 107 -10.10 -11.25 -22.58
C ALA A 107 -10.28 -12.78 -22.77
N GLY A 108 -11.30 -13.38 -22.15
CA GLY A 108 -11.63 -14.80 -22.30
C GLY A 108 -11.01 -15.73 -21.25
N HIS A 109 -10.32 -15.20 -20.25
CA HIS A 109 -9.79 -16.04 -19.16
C HIS A 109 -10.93 -16.60 -18.29
N ARG A 110 -10.85 -17.90 -18.00
CA ARG A 110 -11.65 -18.55 -16.96
C ARG A 110 -10.97 -18.36 -15.60
N GLU A 111 -11.75 -18.57 -14.54
CA GLU A 111 -11.26 -18.48 -13.17
C GLU A 111 -10.01 -19.34 -12.92
N ASN A 112 -10.00 -20.59 -13.39
CA ASN A 112 -8.83 -21.46 -13.27
C ASN A 112 -7.60 -20.93 -14.01
N ASP A 113 -7.79 -20.29 -15.17
CA ASP A 113 -6.68 -19.71 -15.93
C ASP A 113 -6.06 -18.55 -15.12
N LEU A 114 -6.87 -17.78 -14.40
CA LEU A 114 -6.43 -16.67 -13.56
C LEU A 114 -5.77 -17.13 -12.27
N LEU A 115 -6.31 -18.16 -11.60
CA LEU A 115 -5.68 -18.76 -10.43
C LEU A 115 -4.31 -19.32 -10.79
N THR A 116 -4.22 -20.05 -11.91
CA THR A 116 -2.96 -20.57 -12.44
C THR A 116 -1.95 -19.45 -12.74
N LEU A 117 -2.38 -18.34 -13.37
CA LEU A 117 -1.54 -17.17 -13.64
C LEU A 117 -0.99 -16.53 -12.35
N LEU A 118 -1.75 -16.56 -11.25
CA LEU A 118 -1.34 -16.05 -9.95
C LEU A 118 -0.48 -17.06 -9.15
N GLY A 119 -0.18 -18.24 -9.72
CA GLY A 119 0.52 -19.31 -9.01
C GLY A 119 -0.30 -19.94 -7.89
N VAL A 120 -1.62 -19.77 -7.92
CA VAL A 120 -2.56 -20.41 -7.01
C VAL A 120 -3.07 -21.65 -7.69
N GLU A 121 -2.77 -22.83 -7.13
CA GLU A 121 -3.31 -24.08 -7.62
C GLU A 121 -4.84 -23.99 -7.61
N PRO A 122 -5.51 -24.07 -8.78
CA PRO A 122 -6.95 -24.04 -8.82
C PRO A 122 -7.45 -25.24 -8.02
N ALA A 123 -8.40 -25.00 -7.12
CA ALA A 123 -9.04 -26.10 -6.40
C ALA A 123 -9.58 -27.07 -7.45
N VAL A 124 -9.00 -28.28 -7.49
CA VAL A 124 -9.43 -29.33 -8.40
C VAL A 124 -10.91 -29.49 -8.13
N ALA A 125 -11.75 -29.22 -9.14
CA ALA A 125 -13.16 -29.51 -9.02
C ALA A 125 -13.23 -31.00 -8.70
N SER A 126 -13.58 -31.32 -7.46
CA SER A 126 -13.93 -32.67 -7.07
C SER A 126 -15.12 -33.03 -7.93
N GLU A 127 -14.84 -33.66 -9.08
CA GLU A 127 -15.84 -34.41 -9.81
C GLU A 127 -16.42 -35.36 -8.78
N GLY A 128 -17.67 -35.09 -8.40
CA GLY A 128 -18.47 -35.97 -7.58
C GLY A 128 -18.64 -37.28 -8.34
N ASN A 129 -17.67 -38.17 -8.18
CA ASN A 129 -17.90 -39.58 -8.30
C ASN A 129 -18.67 -39.98 -7.06
N GLU A 130 -19.98 -40.22 -7.20
CA GLU A 130 -20.64 -41.39 -6.62
C GLU A 130 -22.09 -41.50 -7.13
N ARG A 131 -22.23 -42.35 -8.16
CA ARG A 131 -23.31 -43.31 -8.48
C ARG A 131 -24.74 -42.82 -8.74
#